data_AF-A0A7V8YIE4-F1
#
_entry.id   AF-A0A7V8YIE4-F1
#
_cell.length_a   1.000
_cell.length_b   1.000
_cell.length_c   1.000
_cell.angle_alpha   90.00
_cell.angle_beta   90.00
_cell.angle_gamma   90.00
#
_symmetry.space_group_name_H-M   'P 1'
#
loop_
_entity.id
_entity.type
_entity.pdbx_description
1 polymer ?
#
loop_
_entity_poly.entity_id
_entity_poly.type
_entity_poly.pdbx_seq_one_letter_code
_entity_poly.pdbx_strand_id
1 'polypeptide(L)'
;TGATTADMTTAQSTTVGSNGAQLDALSERTDLVTLGVGGNDIGFGEIITTCARLSSTRLNGAACRDHYRRAGRDELPERIKATAPKVAAVLEEVKQRSPDAQVLLVGYPTILPATGPGCYPLVPFSPGDVKWLRETTKALNAMLAEQADKAGAEFVDTYRRSVGHDVCQLPGTKWVEGLVPTYPAAPVHPNALGMRGSANAVLAALALRSSLGAELVSLGG
;
A
#
# COMPACT_ATOMS: atom_id res chain seq x y z
N THR A 1 -1.93 -5.34 -15.76
CA THR A 1 -1.49 -4.06 -15.17
C THR A 1 -2.28 -3.82 -13.90
N GLY A 2 -1.72 -3.14 -12.91
CA GLY A 2 -2.44 -2.79 -11.68
C GLY A 2 -3.30 -1.53 -11.86
N ALA A 3 -4.31 -1.35 -11.01
CA ALA A 3 -5.22 -0.20 -11.06
C ALA A 3 -4.60 1.06 -10.43
N THR A 4 -4.82 2.20 -11.07
CA THR A 4 -4.49 3.56 -10.62
C THR A 4 -5.75 4.27 -10.10
N THR A 5 -5.64 5.49 -9.59
CA THR A 5 -6.83 6.28 -9.21
C THR A 5 -7.74 6.58 -10.41
N ALA A 6 -7.20 6.62 -11.64
CA ALA A 6 -8.02 6.86 -12.84
C ALA A 6 -8.99 5.69 -13.13
N ASP A 7 -8.59 4.47 -12.78
CA ASP A 7 -9.39 3.26 -12.97
C ASP A 7 -10.55 3.15 -11.96
N MET A 8 -10.62 4.08 -11.00
CA MET A 8 -11.76 4.17 -10.08
C MET A 8 -13.00 4.69 -10.81
N THR A 9 -12.84 5.62 -11.75
CA THR A 9 -13.95 6.27 -12.48
C THR A 9 -13.97 5.93 -13.96
N THR A 10 -12.99 5.17 -14.47
CA THR A 10 -12.91 4.74 -15.86
C THR A 10 -12.54 3.26 -15.98
N ALA A 11 -12.85 2.63 -17.11
CA ALA A 11 -12.55 1.23 -17.34
C ALA A 11 -11.04 0.97 -17.39
N GLN A 12 -10.61 -0.10 -16.72
CA GLN A 12 -9.22 -0.51 -16.64
C GLN A 12 -8.93 -1.61 -17.66
N SER A 13 -7.97 -1.37 -18.56
CA SER A 13 -7.39 -2.44 -19.38
C SER A 13 -6.40 -3.28 -18.58
N THR A 14 -6.55 -4.60 -18.62
CA THR A 14 -5.69 -5.57 -17.93
C THR A 14 -5.00 -6.50 -18.93
N THR A 15 -4.13 -7.38 -18.44
CA THR A 15 -3.44 -8.39 -19.27
C THR A 15 -4.35 -9.54 -19.72
N VAL A 16 -5.54 -9.69 -19.11
CA VAL A 16 -6.46 -10.81 -19.37
C VAL A 16 -7.87 -10.35 -19.76
N GLY A 17 -8.05 -9.06 -20.02
CA GLY A 17 -9.36 -8.47 -20.32
C GLY A 17 -9.47 -7.03 -19.83
N SER A 18 -10.69 -6.59 -19.54
CA SER A 18 -10.98 -5.27 -19.01
C SER A 18 -11.82 -5.37 -17.73
N ASN A 19 -11.60 -4.47 -16.79
CA ASN A 19 -12.52 -4.22 -15.68
C ASN A 19 -13.28 -2.92 -15.97
N GLY A 20 -14.55 -2.85 -15.57
CA GLY A 20 -15.29 -1.58 -15.54
C GLY A 20 -14.67 -0.58 -14.56
N ALA A 21 -15.21 0.64 -14.52
CA ALA A 21 -14.82 1.60 -13.49
C ALA A 21 -15.16 1.02 -12.11
N GLN A 22 -14.21 1.05 -11.19
CA GLN A 22 -14.38 0.32 -9.92
C GLN A 22 -15.47 0.92 -9.04
N LEU A 23 -15.66 2.23 -9.08
CA LEU A 23 -16.70 2.92 -8.30
C LEU A 23 -18.11 2.73 -8.87
N ASP A 24 -18.28 2.07 -10.02
CA ASP A 24 -19.61 1.68 -10.53
C ASP A 24 -20.23 0.53 -9.72
N ALA A 25 -19.44 -0.15 -8.88
CA ALA A 25 -19.95 -1.12 -7.93
C ALA A 25 -20.65 -0.47 -6.71
N LEU A 26 -20.43 0.84 -6.48
CA LEU A 26 -21.01 1.55 -5.36
C LEU A 26 -22.47 1.95 -5.61
N SER A 27 -23.23 1.98 -4.52
CA SER A 27 -24.59 2.52 -4.48
C SER A 27 -24.84 3.21 -3.15
N GLU A 28 -25.95 3.95 -3.04
CA GLU A 28 -26.37 4.60 -1.79
C GLU A 28 -26.56 3.60 -0.63
N ARG A 29 -26.81 2.31 -0.93
CA ARG A 29 -26.98 1.24 0.08
C ARG A 29 -25.67 0.55 0.48
N THR A 30 -24.52 1.09 0.08
CA THR A 30 -23.23 0.48 0.42
C THR A 30 -22.87 0.87 1.85
N ASP A 31 -22.75 -0.12 2.74
CA ASP A 31 -22.47 0.15 4.16
C ASP A 31 -20.97 0.22 4.48
N LEU A 32 -20.13 -0.44 3.67
CA LEU A 32 -18.69 -0.54 3.90
C LEU A 32 -17.91 -0.54 2.58
N VAL A 33 -16.88 0.31 2.51
CA VAL A 33 -15.91 0.34 1.43
C VAL A 33 -14.51 0.13 2.00
N THR A 34 -13.82 -0.92 1.58
CA THR A 34 -12.39 -1.10 1.81
C THR A 34 -11.63 -0.75 0.54
N LEU A 35 -10.75 0.23 0.59
CA LEU A 35 -10.05 0.77 -0.59
C LEU A 35 -8.54 0.69 -0.41
N GLY A 36 -7.82 0.18 -1.41
CA GLY A 36 -6.36 0.29 -1.49
C GLY A 36 -5.96 0.85 -2.86
N VAL A 37 -5.33 2.01 -2.91
CA VAL A 37 -5.01 2.74 -4.15
C VAL A 37 -3.79 3.65 -3.97
N GLY A 38 -3.22 4.16 -5.07
CA GLY A 38 -2.13 5.15 -5.07
C GLY A 38 -0.73 4.58 -5.33
N GLY A 39 -0.51 3.30 -5.04
CA GLY A 39 0.78 2.65 -5.28
C GLY A 39 1.15 2.55 -6.77
N ASN A 40 0.17 2.28 -7.63
CA ASN A 40 0.41 2.27 -9.07
C ASN A 40 0.56 3.69 -9.63
N ASP A 41 -0.09 4.70 -9.02
CA ASP A 41 0.04 6.11 -9.40
C ASP A 41 1.44 6.68 -9.17
N ILE A 42 2.15 6.20 -8.14
CA ILE A 42 3.57 6.55 -7.93
C ILE A 42 4.52 5.71 -8.80
N GLY A 43 4.00 4.68 -9.48
CA GLY A 43 4.76 3.79 -10.35
C GLY A 43 5.45 2.63 -9.64
N PHE A 44 4.84 2.01 -8.62
CA PHE A 44 5.49 0.92 -7.86
C PHE A 44 6.15 -0.17 -8.71
N GLY A 45 5.46 -0.63 -9.78
CA GLY A 45 6.01 -1.65 -10.67
C GLY A 45 7.30 -1.18 -11.39
N GLU A 46 7.31 0.05 -11.87
CA GLU A 46 8.49 0.68 -12.49
C GLU A 46 9.63 0.81 -11.47
N ILE A 47 9.33 1.29 -10.27
CA ILE A 47 10.32 1.42 -9.19
C ILE A 47 10.98 0.09 -8.85
N ILE A 48 10.18 -0.97 -8.65
CA ILE A 48 10.70 -2.29 -8.30
C ILE A 48 11.59 -2.85 -9.42
N THR A 49 11.15 -2.76 -10.68
CA THR A 49 11.91 -3.28 -11.82
C THR A 49 13.21 -2.49 -12.06
N THR A 50 13.14 -1.16 -12.01
CA THR A 50 14.31 -0.27 -12.12
C THR A 50 15.30 -0.53 -10.99
N CYS A 51 14.84 -0.62 -9.74
CA CYS A 51 15.73 -0.87 -8.61
C CYS A 51 16.36 -2.25 -8.64
N ALA A 52 15.62 -3.30 -9.00
CA ALA A 52 16.16 -4.66 -9.05
C ALA A 52 17.34 -4.74 -10.04
N ARG A 53 17.23 -4.03 -11.17
CA ARG A 53 18.31 -3.88 -12.14
C ARG A 53 19.46 -3.05 -11.61
N LEU A 54 19.19 -1.83 -11.13
CA LEU A 54 20.25 -0.87 -10.79
C LEU A 54 21.01 -1.23 -9.51
N SER A 55 20.32 -1.72 -8.49
CA SER A 55 20.95 -2.15 -7.24
C SER A 55 22.04 -3.21 -7.46
N SER A 56 21.85 -4.10 -8.44
CA SER A 56 22.83 -5.13 -8.82
C SER A 56 24.15 -4.55 -9.38
N THR A 57 24.15 -3.31 -9.86
CA THR A 57 25.35 -2.64 -10.40
C THR A 57 26.26 -2.08 -9.31
N ARG A 58 25.75 -1.94 -8.07
CA ARG A 58 26.49 -1.38 -6.94
C ARG A 58 26.02 -2.03 -5.63
N LEU A 59 26.55 -3.22 -5.33
CA LEU A 59 26.04 -4.11 -4.28
C LEU A 59 26.05 -3.50 -2.87
N ASN A 60 26.99 -2.62 -2.55
CA ASN A 60 27.08 -1.93 -1.26
C ASN A 60 26.62 -0.46 -1.33
N GLY A 61 25.93 -0.07 -2.40
CA GLY A 61 25.61 1.33 -2.69
C GLY A 61 24.13 1.66 -2.60
N ALA A 62 23.72 2.61 -3.45
CA ALA A 62 22.34 3.10 -3.58
C ALA A 62 22.06 3.54 -5.03
N ALA A 63 22.45 2.70 -6.00
CA ALA A 63 22.41 3.05 -7.42
C ALA A 63 20.97 3.31 -7.92
N CYS A 64 19.96 2.64 -7.34
CA CYS A 64 18.57 2.95 -7.67
C CYS A 64 18.16 4.31 -7.11
N ARG A 65 18.45 4.58 -5.84
CA ARG A 65 18.17 5.88 -5.23
C ARG A 65 18.81 7.01 -6.03
N ASP A 66 20.08 6.86 -6.42
CA ASP A 66 20.78 7.88 -7.21
C ASP A 66 20.14 8.10 -8.59
N HIS A 67 19.51 7.06 -9.16
CA HIS A 67 18.73 7.19 -10.39
C HIS A 67 17.46 8.04 -10.19
N TYR A 68 16.77 7.94 -9.06
CA TYR A 68 15.62 8.82 -8.77
C TYR A 68 16.01 10.17 -8.16
N ARG A 69 17.26 10.28 -7.69
CA ARG A 69 17.85 11.50 -7.14
C ARG A 69 18.81 12.16 -8.13
N ARG A 70 18.27 12.76 -9.19
CA ARG A 70 19.05 13.46 -10.21
C ARG A 70 18.82 14.97 -10.15
N ALA A 71 19.89 15.72 -10.45
CA ALA A 71 19.87 17.19 -10.52
C ALA A 71 19.26 17.88 -9.27
N GLY A 72 19.54 17.34 -8.08
CA GLY A 72 19.10 17.92 -6.81
C GLY A 72 17.64 17.67 -6.43
N ARG A 73 16.89 16.86 -7.19
CA ARG A 73 15.50 16.49 -6.90
C ARG A 73 15.37 15.00 -6.56
N ASP A 74 14.45 14.66 -5.65
CA ASP A 74 14.05 13.27 -5.37
C ASP A 74 12.65 13.05 -5.96
N GLU A 75 12.57 12.25 -7.00
CA GLU A 75 11.35 12.09 -7.79
C GLU A 75 10.22 11.39 -7.02
N LEU A 76 10.53 10.44 -6.13
CA LEU A 76 9.48 9.64 -5.48
C LEU A 76 8.63 10.44 -4.48
N PRO A 77 9.20 11.30 -3.61
CA PRO A 77 8.41 12.25 -2.83
C PRO A 77 7.52 13.16 -3.68
N GLU A 78 8.00 13.61 -4.86
CA GLU A 78 7.20 14.43 -5.77
C GLU A 78 6.02 13.63 -6.37
N ARG A 79 6.25 12.38 -6.78
CA ARG A 79 5.19 11.47 -7.26
C ARG A 79 4.16 11.20 -6.16
N ILE A 80 4.58 10.97 -4.92
CA ILE A 80 3.67 10.80 -3.76
C ILE A 80 2.83 12.06 -3.56
N LYS A 81 3.46 13.25 -3.55
CA LYS A 81 2.75 14.53 -3.43
C LYS A 81 1.75 14.75 -4.56
N ALA A 82 2.09 14.40 -5.79
CA ALA A 82 1.19 14.49 -6.95
C ALA A 82 0.06 13.46 -6.92
N THR A 83 0.22 12.37 -6.17
CA THR A 83 -0.81 11.32 -5.99
C THR A 83 -1.83 11.69 -4.92
N ALA A 84 -1.44 12.44 -3.89
CA ALA A 84 -2.32 12.86 -2.79
C ALA A 84 -3.66 13.46 -3.24
N PRO A 85 -3.72 14.50 -4.12
CA PRO A 85 -5.00 15.06 -4.55
C PRO A 85 -5.85 14.06 -5.36
N LYS A 86 -5.24 13.06 -6.00
CA LYS A 86 -5.97 12.01 -6.74
C LYS A 86 -6.65 11.03 -5.78
N VAL A 87 -5.96 10.63 -4.72
CA VAL A 87 -6.53 9.79 -3.66
C VAL A 87 -7.68 10.53 -2.96
N ALA A 88 -7.50 11.83 -2.67
CA ALA A 88 -8.56 12.66 -2.12
C ALA A 88 -9.80 12.68 -3.00
N ALA A 89 -9.63 12.85 -4.32
CA ALA A 89 -10.75 12.81 -5.27
C ALA A 89 -11.47 11.46 -5.28
N VAL A 90 -10.76 10.33 -5.20
CA VAL A 90 -11.38 9.01 -5.09
C VAL A 90 -12.21 8.87 -3.81
N LEU A 91 -11.69 9.32 -2.67
CA LEU A 91 -12.41 9.26 -1.39
C LEU A 91 -13.67 10.13 -1.42
N GLU A 92 -13.60 11.31 -2.05
CA GLU A 92 -14.75 12.20 -2.23
C GLU A 92 -15.82 11.54 -3.13
N GLU A 93 -15.43 10.92 -4.24
CA GLU A 93 -16.36 10.18 -5.12
C GLU A 93 -17.03 9.00 -4.40
N VAL A 94 -16.28 8.27 -3.55
CA VAL A 94 -16.86 7.21 -2.70
C VAL A 94 -17.94 7.79 -1.79
N LYS A 95 -17.65 8.91 -1.13
CA LYS A 95 -18.60 9.58 -0.23
C LYS A 95 -19.84 10.10 -0.97
N GLN A 96 -19.69 10.59 -2.20
CA GLN A 96 -20.82 11.05 -3.00
C GLN A 96 -21.74 9.89 -3.42
N ARG A 97 -21.15 8.75 -3.81
CA ARG A 97 -21.92 7.58 -4.27
C ARG A 97 -22.50 6.74 -3.13
N SER A 98 -21.86 6.79 -1.96
CA SER A 98 -22.22 6.00 -0.78
C SER A 98 -22.06 6.85 0.50
N PRO A 99 -22.95 7.84 0.71
CA PRO A 99 -22.80 8.83 1.78
C PRO A 99 -22.80 8.24 3.20
N ASP A 100 -23.47 7.10 3.39
CA ASP A 100 -23.56 6.42 4.69
C ASP A 100 -22.49 5.33 4.89
N ALA A 101 -21.65 5.06 3.88
CA ALA A 101 -20.64 4.01 3.97
C ALA A 101 -19.55 4.34 4.99
N GLN A 102 -19.16 3.35 5.79
CA GLN A 102 -17.84 3.38 6.43
C GLN A 102 -16.77 3.16 5.38
N VAL A 103 -15.81 4.08 5.28
CA VAL A 103 -14.68 3.96 4.35
C VAL A 103 -13.40 3.63 5.10
N LEU A 104 -12.78 2.51 4.73
CA LEU A 104 -11.50 2.05 5.25
C LEU A 104 -10.44 2.14 4.15
N LEU A 105 -9.52 3.12 4.24
CA LEU A 105 -8.39 3.23 3.34
C LEU A 105 -7.24 2.36 3.84
N VAL A 106 -7.02 1.24 3.16
CA VAL A 106 -6.03 0.21 3.51
C VAL A 106 -4.65 0.60 2.99
N GLY A 107 -3.69 0.73 3.91
CA GLY A 107 -2.31 1.03 3.60
C GLY A 107 -1.54 -0.15 2.99
N TYR A 108 -0.28 0.10 2.64
CA TYR A 108 0.66 -0.92 2.14
C TYR A 108 1.44 -1.59 3.27
N PRO A 109 1.66 -2.93 3.22
CA PRO A 109 2.45 -3.64 4.22
C PRO A 109 3.95 -3.32 4.12
N THR A 110 4.75 -3.78 5.09
CA THR A 110 6.21 -3.79 4.96
C THR A 110 6.62 -4.75 3.84
N ILE A 111 7.18 -4.20 2.76
CA ILE A 111 7.78 -5.01 1.69
C ILE A 111 9.20 -5.40 2.06
N LEU A 112 9.99 -4.44 2.55
CA LEU A 112 11.38 -4.62 2.95
C LEU A 112 11.48 -4.64 4.49
N PRO A 113 12.53 -5.29 5.06
CA PRO A 113 12.75 -5.33 6.50
C PRO A 113 12.62 -3.96 7.13
N ALA A 114 12.07 -3.84 8.35
CA ALA A 114 11.93 -2.55 9.02
C ALA A 114 13.28 -1.93 9.45
N THR A 115 14.30 -2.78 9.63
CA THR A 115 15.69 -2.42 9.98
C THR A 115 16.68 -3.25 9.16
N GLY A 116 17.96 -2.88 9.20
CA GLY A 116 19.01 -3.65 8.52
C GLY A 116 19.09 -3.45 7.00
N PRO A 117 20.03 -4.16 6.34
CA PRO A 117 20.47 -3.89 4.98
C PRO A 117 19.64 -4.59 3.89
N GLY A 118 18.62 -5.37 4.23
CA GLY A 118 17.94 -6.27 3.29
C GLY A 118 18.57 -7.67 3.30
N CYS A 119 18.32 -8.44 2.24
CA CYS A 119 18.70 -9.86 2.14
C CYS A 119 19.32 -10.19 0.78
N TYR A 120 20.15 -9.28 0.24
CA TYR A 120 20.92 -9.56 -0.96
C TYR A 120 21.75 -10.86 -0.78
N PRO A 121 21.82 -11.77 -1.76
CA PRO A 121 21.28 -11.65 -3.13
C PRO A 121 19.86 -12.17 -3.33
N LEU A 122 19.18 -12.70 -2.30
CA LEU A 122 17.83 -13.27 -2.43
C LEU A 122 16.83 -12.25 -2.98
N VAL A 123 16.89 -11.02 -2.46
CA VAL A 123 16.21 -9.87 -3.04
C VAL A 123 17.28 -8.90 -3.51
N PRO A 124 17.35 -8.57 -4.81
CA PRO A 124 18.50 -7.92 -5.42
C PRO A 124 18.51 -6.40 -5.21
N PHE A 125 18.24 -5.94 -3.99
CA PHE A 125 18.34 -4.54 -3.60
C PHE A 125 19.57 -4.32 -2.73
N SER A 126 20.31 -3.26 -3.03
CA SER A 126 21.51 -2.88 -2.27
C SER A 126 21.10 -2.26 -0.92
N PRO A 127 21.96 -2.29 0.11
CA PRO A 127 21.60 -1.76 1.43
C PRO A 127 21.13 -0.30 1.45
N GLY A 128 21.75 0.55 0.63
CA GLY A 128 21.36 1.95 0.51
C GLY A 128 20.02 2.14 -0.20
N ASP A 129 19.71 1.29 -1.18
CA ASP A 129 18.41 1.28 -1.86
C ASP A 129 17.31 0.72 -0.94
N VAL A 130 17.60 -0.31 -0.13
CA VAL A 130 16.64 -0.89 0.83
C VAL A 130 16.16 0.15 1.83
N LYS A 131 17.08 0.89 2.44
CA LYS A 131 16.71 1.97 3.37
C LYS A 131 15.83 3.01 2.68
N TRP A 132 16.20 3.44 1.48
CA TRP A 132 15.46 4.47 0.76
C TRP A 132 14.05 4.00 0.36
N LEU A 133 13.92 2.81 -0.24
CA LEU A 133 12.64 2.22 -0.62
C LEU A 133 11.71 2.00 0.60
N ARG A 134 12.26 1.58 1.74
CA ARG A 134 11.50 1.48 3.00
C ARG A 134 10.90 2.83 3.40
N GLU A 135 11.69 3.90 3.35
CA GLU A 135 11.21 5.24 3.68
C GLU A 135 10.19 5.75 2.64
N THR A 136 10.32 5.37 1.37
CA THR A 136 9.30 5.64 0.35
C THR A 136 7.97 4.97 0.68
N THR A 137 7.95 3.69 1.08
CA THR A 137 6.71 3.01 1.49
C THR A 137 6.07 3.68 2.70
N LYS A 138 6.87 4.08 3.69
CA LYS A 138 6.38 4.83 4.85
C LYS A 138 5.78 6.18 4.45
N ALA A 139 6.44 6.92 3.57
CA ALA A 139 5.97 8.21 3.08
C ALA A 139 4.65 8.08 2.30
N LEU A 140 4.50 7.02 1.49
CA LEU A 140 3.24 6.72 0.81
C LEU A 140 2.12 6.43 1.81
N ASN A 141 2.36 5.58 2.82
CA ASN A 141 1.38 5.29 3.85
C ASN A 141 1.02 6.52 4.69
N ALA A 142 1.99 7.39 5.00
CA ALA A 142 1.73 8.64 5.71
C ALA A 142 0.81 9.57 4.89
N MET A 143 1.06 9.68 3.58
CA MET A 143 0.19 10.44 2.68
C MET A 143 -1.22 9.84 2.64
N LEU A 144 -1.36 8.51 2.55
CA LEU A 144 -2.67 7.86 2.56
C LEU A 144 -3.42 8.11 3.88
N ALA A 145 -2.73 7.99 5.02
CA ALA A 145 -3.32 8.27 6.33
C ALA A 145 -3.81 9.72 6.42
N GLU A 146 -3.04 10.68 5.92
CA GLU A 146 -3.43 12.09 5.86
C GLU A 146 -4.66 12.32 4.98
N GLN A 147 -4.76 11.67 3.79
CA GLN A 147 -5.94 11.83 2.94
C GLN A 147 -7.18 11.15 3.52
N ALA A 148 -7.02 10.00 4.19
CA ALA A 148 -8.10 9.33 4.89
C ALA A 148 -8.69 10.23 5.99
N ASP A 149 -7.83 10.78 6.85
CA ASP A 149 -8.22 11.70 7.93
C ASP A 149 -8.98 12.91 7.39
N LYS A 150 -8.45 13.56 6.35
CA LYS A 150 -9.11 14.71 5.69
C LYS A 150 -10.49 14.38 5.10
N ALA A 151 -10.69 13.15 4.63
CA ALA A 151 -11.96 12.70 4.06
C ALA A 151 -12.94 12.16 5.10
N GLY A 152 -12.53 12.00 6.36
CA GLY A 152 -13.32 11.30 7.39
C GLY A 152 -13.36 9.78 7.20
N ALA A 153 -12.43 9.22 6.40
CA ALA A 153 -12.22 7.79 6.25
C ALA A 153 -11.22 7.29 7.32
N GLU A 154 -11.29 6.00 7.66
CA GLU A 154 -10.36 5.39 8.60
C GLU A 154 -9.17 4.76 7.86
N PHE A 155 -7.95 5.09 8.28
CA PHE A 155 -6.74 4.48 7.72
C PHE A 155 -6.43 3.15 8.41
N VAL A 156 -6.35 2.07 7.63
CA VAL A 156 -5.96 0.74 8.14
C VAL A 156 -4.46 0.54 7.94
N ASP A 157 -3.70 0.70 9.03
CA ASP A 157 -2.25 0.52 9.06
C ASP A 157 -1.86 -0.97 8.98
N THR A 158 -1.68 -1.46 7.76
CA THR A 158 -1.14 -2.79 7.47
C THR A 158 0.38 -2.85 7.61
N TYR A 159 1.08 -1.70 7.56
CA TYR A 159 2.54 -1.64 7.67
C TYR A 159 3.00 -2.08 9.04
N ARG A 160 2.50 -1.46 10.11
CA ARG A 160 2.91 -1.79 11.48
C ARG A 160 2.61 -3.25 11.83
N ARG A 161 1.49 -3.78 11.33
CA ARG A 161 1.07 -5.18 11.55
C ARG A 161 1.90 -6.21 10.80
N SER A 162 2.63 -5.80 9.76
CA SER A 162 3.44 -6.70 8.92
C SER A 162 4.94 -6.64 9.22
N VAL A 163 5.39 -5.78 10.14
CA VAL A 163 6.78 -5.75 10.59
C VAL A 163 7.23 -7.15 11.04
N GLY A 164 8.35 -7.62 10.48
CA GLY A 164 8.87 -8.97 10.71
C GLY A 164 8.29 -10.03 9.77
N HIS A 165 7.45 -9.63 8.80
CA HIS A 165 6.90 -10.48 7.75
C HIS A 165 7.24 -9.96 6.34
N ASP A 166 8.33 -9.22 6.21
CA ASP A 166 8.81 -8.67 4.95
C ASP A 166 9.35 -9.76 3.98
N VAL A 167 9.73 -9.35 2.78
CA VAL A 167 10.20 -10.22 1.70
C VAL A 167 11.44 -11.05 2.03
N CYS A 168 12.25 -10.60 3.01
CA CYS A 168 13.48 -11.28 3.41
C CYS A 168 13.25 -12.42 4.39
N GLN A 169 12.02 -12.59 4.89
CA GLN A 169 11.68 -13.69 5.77
C GLN A 169 11.53 -15.00 5.00
N LEU A 170 11.73 -16.11 5.70
CA LEU A 170 11.57 -17.44 5.12
C LEU A 170 10.11 -17.71 4.71
N PRO A 171 9.88 -18.60 3.74
CA PRO A 171 8.54 -19.10 3.44
C PRO A 171 7.84 -19.62 4.71
N GLY A 172 6.54 -19.35 4.83
CA GLY A 172 5.78 -19.60 6.07
C GLY A 172 5.82 -18.45 7.09
N THR A 173 6.79 -17.54 6.97
CA THR A 173 6.86 -16.30 7.79
C THR A 173 6.59 -15.05 6.95
N LYS A 174 7.19 -14.94 5.75
CA LYS A 174 6.96 -13.77 4.88
C LYS A 174 5.50 -13.63 4.47
N TRP A 175 5.03 -12.39 4.46
CA TRP A 175 3.71 -12.01 3.96
C TRP A 175 3.76 -11.48 2.55
N VAL A 176 4.91 -11.02 2.07
CA VAL A 176 5.13 -10.48 0.72
C VAL A 176 6.12 -11.36 -0.03
N GLU A 177 5.81 -11.71 -1.27
CA GLU A 177 6.69 -12.53 -2.11
C GLU A 177 7.82 -11.73 -2.76
N GLY A 178 8.90 -12.42 -3.14
CA GLY A 178 10.01 -11.82 -3.86
C GLY A 178 9.69 -11.53 -5.33
N LEU A 179 10.71 -11.10 -6.07
CA LEU A 179 10.63 -10.98 -7.53
C LEU A 179 10.33 -12.33 -8.20
N VAL A 180 10.84 -13.41 -7.61
CA VAL A 180 10.48 -14.78 -7.93
C VAL A 180 9.69 -15.33 -6.74
N PRO A 181 8.35 -15.41 -6.85
CA PRO A 181 7.51 -15.93 -5.78
C PRO A 181 7.81 -17.40 -5.46
N THR A 182 7.78 -17.77 -4.18
CA THR A 182 7.88 -19.17 -3.71
C THR A 182 6.50 -19.75 -3.36
N TYR A 183 5.46 -18.92 -3.35
CA TYR A 183 4.06 -19.27 -3.19
C TYR A 183 3.21 -18.52 -4.23
N PRO A 184 1.97 -18.97 -4.53
CA PRO A 184 1.09 -18.27 -5.45
C PRO A 184 0.79 -16.83 -5.03
N ALA A 185 1.43 -15.89 -5.71
CA ALA A 185 1.20 -14.45 -5.65
C ALA A 185 1.85 -13.79 -6.87
N ALA A 186 1.46 -12.56 -7.19
CA ALA A 186 2.25 -11.75 -8.12
C ALA A 186 3.59 -11.35 -7.45
N PRO A 187 4.67 -11.10 -8.23
CA PRO A 187 5.94 -10.63 -7.70
C PRO A 187 5.76 -9.39 -6.80
N VAL A 188 6.38 -9.39 -5.62
CA VAL A 188 6.32 -8.26 -4.65
C VAL A 188 4.91 -7.97 -4.14
N HIS A 189 3.97 -8.91 -4.27
CA HIS A 189 2.63 -8.81 -3.69
C HIS A 189 2.48 -9.69 -2.44
N PRO A 190 1.49 -9.38 -1.58
CA PRO A 190 1.14 -10.26 -0.48
C PRO A 190 0.77 -11.67 -0.96
N ASN A 191 1.27 -12.68 -0.27
CA ASN A 191 0.80 -14.06 -0.39
C ASN A 191 -0.44 -14.30 0.48
N ALA A 192 -0.91 -15.54 0.57
CA ALA A 192 -2.08 -15.89 1.39
C ALA A 192 -1.93 -15.52 2.88
N LEU A 193 -0.71 -15.57 3.46
CA LEU A 193 -0.46 -15.12 4.84
C LEU A 193 -0.61 -13.60 4.94
N GLY A 194 -0.02 -12.87 3.98
CA GLY A 194 -0.15 -11.41 3.92
C GLY A 194 -1.58 -10.93 3.72
N MET A 195 -2.34 -11.59 2.84
CA MET A 195 -3.76 -11.28 2.65
C MET A 195 -4.59 -11.54 3.90
N ARG A 196 -4.31 -12.62 4.67
CA ARG A 196 -4.92 -12.84 5.99
C ARG A 196 -4.54 -11.76 6.99
N GLY A 197 -3.26 -11.35 7.02
CA GLY A 197 -2.79 -10.27 7.87
C GLY A 197 -3.52 -8.94 7.59
N SER A 198 -3.67 -8.59 6.31
CA SER A 198 -4.44 -7.42 5.88
C SER A 198 -5.92 -7.54 6.25
N ALA A 199 -6.55 -8.71 6.05
CA ALA A 199 -7.94 -8.93 6.45
C ALA A 199 -8.12 -8.76 7.97
N ASN A 200 -7.21 -9.30 8.78
CA ASN A 200 -7.24 -9.11 10.23
C ASN A 200 -7.05 -7.64 10.64
N ALA A 201 -6.26 -6.87 9.89
CA ALA A 201 -6.11 -5.43 10.13
C ALA A 201 -7.44 -4.69 9.89
N VAL A 202 -8.12 -5.00 8.78
CA VAL A 202 -9.43 -4.45 8.43
C VAL A 202 -10.49 -4.83 9.46
N LEU A 203 -10.56 -6.11 9.84
CA LEU A 203 -11.52 -6.59 10.84
C LEU A 203 -11.30 -5.93 12.21
N ALA A 204 -10.06 -5.68 12.60
CA ALA A 204 -9.76 -4.98 13.85
C ALA A 204 -10.21 -3.51 13.83
N ALA A 205 -10.07 -2.82 12.69
CA ALA A 205 -10.59 -1.46 12.50
C ALA A 205 -12.12 -1.42 12.65
N LEU A 206 -12.83 -2.36 12.01
CA LEU A 206 -14.28 -2.49 12.14
C LEU A 206 -14.73 -2.71 13.60
N ALA A 207 -14.06 -3.60 14.33
CA ALA A 207 -14.41 -3.93 15.71
C ALA A 207 -14.25 -2.75 16.68
N LEU A 208 -13.19 -1.93 16.52
CA LEU A 208 -12.96 -0.75 17.36
C LEU A 208 -14.12 0.25 17.23
N ARG A 209 -14.66 0.44 16.03
CA ARG A 209 -15.76 1.37 15.80
C ARG A 209 -17.11 0.87 16.35
N SER A 210 -17.37 -0.44 16.26
CA SER A 210 -18.52 -1.05 16.93
C SER A 210 -18.48 -0.86 18.46
N SER A 211 -17.28 -0.84 19.06
CA SER A 211 -17.11 -0.59 20.50
C SER A 211 -17.26 0.87 20.90
N LEU A 212 -16.90 1.83 20.03
CA LEU A 212 -17.08 3.27 20.27
C LEU A 212 -18.55 3.73 20.12
N GLY A 213 -19.37 2.97 19.39
CA GLY A 213 -20.83 3.16 19.34
C GLY A 213 -21.58 2.56 20.52
N ALA A 214 -20.91 1.78 21.38
CA ALA A 214 -21.48 1.28 22.62
C ALA A 214 -21.20 2.29 23.74
N GLU A 215 -22.23 2.97 24.22
CA GLU A 215 -22.15 3.85 25.39
C GLU A 215 -21.76 3.01 26.63
N LEU A 216 -20.48 2.99 26.97
CA LEU A 216 -19.95 2.35 28.17
C LEU A 216 -20.29 3.22 29.39
N VAL A 217 -21.51 3.06 29.91
CA VAL A 217 -21.89 3.57 31.22
C VAL A 217 -21.31 2.64 32.29
N SER A 218 -20.13 2.98 32.80
CA SER A 218 -19.58 2.35 34.01
C SER A 218 -20.19 3.01 35.24
N LEU A 219 -21.26 2.44 35.79
CA LEU A 219 -21.74 2.79 37.14
C LEU A 219 -20.95 1.97 38.17
N GLY A 220 -20.06 2.65 38.89
CA GLY A 220 -19.42 2.13 40.11
C GLY A 220 -19.98 2.84 41.34
N GLY A 221 -20.33 2.06 42.37
CA GLY A 221 -20.56 2.52 43.74
C GLY A 221 -19.31 2.41 44.60
#